data_AF-W2RBJ1-F1
#
_entry.id   AF-W2RBJ1-F1
#
_cell.length_a   1.000
_cell.length_b   1.000
_cell.length_c   1.000
_cell.angle_alpha   90.00
_cell.angle_beta   90.00
_cell.angle_gamma   90.00
#
_symmetry.space_group_name_H-M   'P 1'
#
loop_
_entity.id
_entity.type
_entity.pdbx_description
1 polymer ?
#
loop_
_entity_poly.entity_id
_entity_poly.type
_entity_poly.pdbx_seq_one_letter_code
_entity_poly.pdbx_strand_id
1 'polypeptide(L)'
;MAEHALTAALFLLPCAIILERCVADGSLFALHPALNAVAMLVCLPTALQAMLQRKDETDHAKRVWLTKLHLFLNVLAGVLVAVAGAAIFITKRDSGGEHFTTPHSWAALVTGMFFTLNVFQGLLLTFEGTNPNWQWKDDTHVLTGVLVYIGAVVTMLYGLQTSSWGVQNFTPERQFQLTVLIIAAHVALVGKSLVLHRRANKVQVKVAKVA
;
A
#
# COMPACT_ATOMS: atom_id res chain seq x y z
N MET A 1 -17.20 1.66 15.07
CA MET A 1 -17.69 1.31 13.71
C MET A 1 -17.57 2.47 12.72
N ALA A 2 -18.04 3.68 13.05
CA ALA A 2 -18.00 4.84 12.15
C ALA A 2 -16.60 5.22 11.62
N GLU A 3 -15.56 5.17 12.46
CA GLU A 3 -14.19 5.55 12.08
C GLU A 3 -13.57 4.59 11.03
N HIS A 4 -13.82 3.29 11.16
CA HIS A 4 -13.36 2.29 10.19
C HIS A 4 -14.09 2.41 8.85
N ALA A 5 -15.40 2.67 8.89
CA ALA A 5 -16.19 2.93 7.69
C ALA A 5 -15.73 4.21 6.97
N LEU A 6 -15.46 5.28 7.72
CA LEU A 6 -14.92 6.52 7.16
C LEU A 6 -13.55 6.31 6.51
N THR A 7 -12.65 5.62 7.20
CA THR A 7 -11.31 5.32 6.65
C THR A 7 -11.41 4.47 5.40
N ALA A 8 -12.25 3.42 5.40
CA ALA A 8 -12.49 2.59 4.23
C ALA A 8 -13.05 3.42 3.06
N ALA A 9 -14.03 4.30 3.31
CA ALA A 9 -14.61 5.16 2.28
C ALA A 9 -13.58 6.10 1.64
N LEU A 10 -12.66 6.68 2.43
CA LEU A 10 -11.60 7.55 1.93
C LEU A 10 -10.68 6.86 0.92
N PHE A 11 -10.47 5.56 1.07
CA PHE A 11 -9.64 4.75 0.18
C PHE A 11 -10.44 4.15 -0.99
N LEU A 12 -11.66 3.68 -0.73
CA LEU A 12 -12.51 3.04 -1.73
C LEU A 12 -13.02 4.03 -2.79
N LEU A 13 -13.28 5.29 -2.42
CA LEU A 13 -13.75 6.30 -3.37
C LEU A 13 -12.77 6.57 -4.53
N PRO A 14 -11.50 6.98 -4.29
CA PRO A 14 -10.54 7.16 -5.38
C PRO A 14 -10.24 5.85 -6.12
N CYS A 15 -10.28 4.70 -5.43
CA CYS A 15 -10.13 3.39 -6.07
C CYS A 15 -11.25 3.13 -7.08
N ALA A 16 -12.50 3.33 -6.67
CA ALA A 16 -13.68 3.14 -7.52
C ALA A 16 -13.64 4.05 -8.75
N ILE A 17 -13.26 5.33 -8.59
CA ILE A 17 -13.15 6.28 -9.71
C ILE A 17 -12.08 5.82 -10.73
N ILE A 18 -10.93 5.33 -10.26
CA ILE A 18 -9.89 4.80 -11.16
C ILE A 18 -10.40 3.54 -11.87
N LEU A 19 -11.02 2.61 -11.14
CA LEU A 19 -11.55 1.37 -11.70
C LEU A 19 -12.65 1.62 -12.74
N GLU A 20 -13.56 2.55 -12.46
CA GLU A 20 -14.60 2.96 -13.42
C GLU A 20 -13.98 3.38 -14.76
N ARG A 21 -12.93 4.20 -14.73
CA ARG A 21 -12.23 4.62 -15.95
C ARG A 21 -11.46 3.49 -16.62
N CYS A 22 -10.84 2.60 -15.83
CA CYS A 22 -10.14 1.45 -16.39
C CYS A 22 -11.10 0.50 -17.11
N VAL A 23 -12.28 0.28 -16.55
CA VAL A 23 -13.33 -0.55 -17.15
C VAL A 23 -13.88 0.10 -18.42
N ALA A 24 -14.08 1.42 -18.41
CA ALA A 24 -14.56 2.15 -19.58
C ALA A 24 -13.55 2.17 -20.74
N ASP A 25 -12.25 2.24 -20.44
CA ASP A 25 -11.15 2.18 -21.42
C ASP A 25 -11.01 0.77 -22.03
N GLY A 26 -11.09 -0.27 -21.19
CA GLY A 26 -11.14 -1.67 -21.64
C GLY A 26 -9.84 -2.21 -22.25
N SER A 27 -8.78 -1.40 -22.34
CA SER A 27 -7.49 -1.85 -22.88
C SER A 27 -6.69 -2.70 -21.90
N LEU A 28 -5.74 -3.48 -22.44
CA LEU A 28 -4.74 -4.16 -21.61
C LEU A 28 -3.88 -3.17 -20.80
N PHE A 29 -3.67 -1.95 -21.32
CA PHE A 29 -3.01 -0.88 -20.58
C PHE A 29 -3.77 -0.57 -19.30
N ALA A 30 -5.11 -0.41 -19.39
CA ALA A 30 -5.97 -0.02 -18.28
C ALA A 30 -5.95 -1.01 -17.10
N LEU A 31 -5.54 -2.26 -17.33
CA LEU A 31 -5.31 -3.22 -16.26
C LEU A 31 -4.18 -2.78 -15.31
N HIS A 32 -3.18 -2.04 -15.81
CA HIS A 32 -2.08 -1.53 -15.00
C HIS A 32 -2.55 -0.55 -13.89
N PRO A 33 -3.20 0.58 -14.19
CA PRO A 33 -3.74 1.47 -13.16
C PRO A 33 -4.84 0.81 -12.33
N ALA A 34 -5.65 -0.09 -12.89
CA ALA A 34 -6.69 -0.80 -12.14
C ALA A 34 -6.11 -1.65 -10.99
N LEU A 35 -5.17 -2.54 -11.32
CA LEU A 35 -4.57 -3.44 -10.33
C LEU A 35 -3.70 -2.69 -9.32
N ASN A 36 -2.98 -1.64 -9.77
CA ASN A 36 -2.25 -0.77 -8.86
C ASN A 36 -3.19 0.00 -7.92
N ALA A 37 -4.35 0.47 -8.39
CA ALA A 37 -5.33 1.12 -7.52
C ALA A 37 -5.84 0.16 -6.44
N VAL A 38 -6.14 -1.09 -6.77
CA VAL A 38 -6.54 -2.09 -5.76
C VAL A 38 -5.41 -2.38 -4.77
N ALA A 39 -4.18 -2.58 -5.26
CA ALA A 39 -3.03 -2.83 -4.40
C ALA A 39 -2.77 -1.68 -3.43
N MET A 40 -2.70 -0.45 -3.94
CA MET A 40 -2.25 0.73 -3.20
C MET A 40 -3.35 1.40 -2.39
N LEU A 41 -4.62 1.30 -2.81
CA LEU A 41 -5.74 1.93 -2.12
C LEU A 41 -6.53 0.94 -1.27
N VAL A 42 -6.44 -0.36 -1.51
CA VAL A 42 -7.18 -1.36 -0.72
C VAL A 42 -6.22 -2.24 0.07
N CYS A 43 -5.38 -3.02 -0.62
CA CYS A 43 -4.58 -4.05 0.04
C CYS A 43 -3.58 -3.48 1.05
N LEU A 44 -2.69 -2.55 0.64
CA LEU A 44 -1.66 -2.00 1.54
C LEU A 44 -2.24 -1.18 2.70
N PRO A 45 -3.22 -0.28 2.50
CA PRO A 45 -3.84 0.44 3.60
C PRO A 45 -4.54 -0.49 4.60
N THR A 46 -5.25 -1.52 4.13
CA THR A 46 -5.87 -2.51 5.02
C THR A 46 -4.83 -3.34 5.76
N ALA A 47 -3.71 -3.70 5.11
CA ALA A 47 -2.61 -4.40 5.76
C ALA A 47 -2.00 -3.58 6.90
N LEU A 48 -1.85 -2.26 6.71
CA LEU A 48 -1.37 -1.36 7.75
C LEU A 48 -2.40 -1.19 8.87
N GLN A 49 -3.69 -1.07 8.54
CA GLN A 49 -4.77 -1.00 9.53
C GLN A 49 -4.82 -2.25 10.42
N ALA A 50 -4.62 -3.45 9.84
CA ALA A 50 -4.55 -4.69 10.61
C ALA A 50 -3.42 -4.64 11.66
N MET A 51 -2.26 -4.09 11.30
CA MET A 51 -1.15 -3.92 12.23
C MET A 51 -1.39 -2.81 13.27
N LEU A 52 -2.13 -1.76 12.93
CA LEU A 52 -2.56 -0.77 13.92
C LEU A 52 -3.55 -1.37 14.92
N GLN A 53 -4.53 -2.15 14.46
CA GLN A 53 -5.45 -2.88 15.34
C GLN A 53 -4.72 -3.86 16.24
N ARG A 54 -3.67 -4.54 15.73
CA ARG A 54 -2.86 -5.49 16.51
C ARG A 54 -2.16 -4.82 17.70
N LYS A 55 -1.80 -3.52 17.60
CA LYS A 55 -1.09 -2.82 18.68
C LYS A 55 -1.93 -2.68 19.95
N ASP A 56 -3.24 -2.52 19.81
CA ASP A 56 -4.18 -2.34 20.93
C ASP A 56 -4.87 -3.65 21.33
N GLU A 57 -4.57 -4.76 20.63
CA GLU A 57 -5.17 -6.06 20.88
C GLU A 57 -4.41 -6.86 21.95
N THR A 58 -5.16 -7.43 22.89
CA THR A 58 -4.64 -8.28 23.97
C THR A 58 -4.84 -9.76 23.70
N ASP A 59 -5.86 -10.14 22.93
CA ASP A 59 -6.11 -11.54 22.59
C ASP A 59 -5.03 -12.10 21.65
N HIS A 60 -4.35 -13.16 22.09
CA HIS A 60 -3.23 -13.73 21.34
C HIS A 60 -3.67 -14.28 19.98
N ALA A 61 -4.79 -15.01 19.92
CA ALA A 61 -5.26 -15.63 18.69
C ALA A 61 -5.60 -14.56 17.64
N LYS A 62 -6.27 -13.49 18.05
CA LYS A 62 -6.61 -12.36 17.19
C LYS A 62 -5.38 -11.57 16.75
N ARG A 63 -4.38 -11.37 17.61
CA ARG A 63 -3.10 -10.77 17.19
C ARG A 63 -2.41 -11.59 16.12
N VAL A 64 -2.41 -12.92 16.24
CA VAL A 64 -1.84 -13.82 15.22
C VAL A 64 -2.64 -13.73 13.92
N TRP A 65 -3.97 -13.72 14.00
CA TRP A 65 -4.84 -13.55 12.84
C TRP A 65 -4.58 -12.22 12.12
N LEU A 66 -4.42 -11.11 12.85
CA LEU A 66 -4.08 -9.80 12.28
C LEU A 66 -2.72 -9.81 11.56
N THR A 67 -1.71 -10.48 12.12
CA THR A 67 -0.41 -10.67 11.42
C THR A 67 -0.57 -11.50 10.14
N LYS A 68 -1.37 -12.57 10.17
CA LYS A 68 -1.65 -13.39 8.98
C LYS A 68 -2.39 -12.60 7.91
N LEU A 69 -3.36 -11.78 8.30
CA LEU A 69 -4.07 -10.88 7.40
C LEU A 69 -3.12 -9.84 6.78
N HIS A 70 -2.21 -9.28 7.57
CA HIS A 70 -1.17 -8.37 7.07
C HIS A 70 -0.31 -9.05 6.00
N LEU A 71 0.19 -10.27 6.26
CA LEU A 71 0.96 -11.03 5.28
C LEU A 71 0.14 -11.30 4.00
N PHE A 72 -1.08 -11.83 4.15
CA PHE A 72 -1.97 -12.14 3.02
C PHE A 72 -2.19 -10.92 2.12
N LEU A 73 -2.52 -9.77 2.71
CA LEU A 73 -2.79 -8.55 1.95
C LEU A 73 -1.54 -7.99 1.26
N ASN A 74 -0.36 -8.10 1.86
CA ASN A 74 0.89 -7.72 1.20
C ASN A 74 1.22 -8.68 0.04
N VAL A 75 1.09 -9.99 0.23
CA VAL A 75 1.30 -10.96 -0.86
C VAL A 75 0.32 -10.70 -2.01
N LEU A 76 -0.96 -10.47 -1.69
CA LEU A 76 -1.97 -10.13 -2.69
C LEU A 76 -1.61 -8.82 -3.43
N ALA A 77 -1.20 -7.78 -2.71
CA ALA A 77 -0.73 -6.53 -3.33
C ALA A 77 0.46 -6.77 -4.27
N GLY A 78 1.43 -7.59 -3.87
CA GLY A 78 2.57 -7.98 -4.69
C GLY A 78 2.15 -8.70 -5.98
N VAL A 79 1.21 -9.64 -5.88
CA VAL A 79 0.65 -10.33 -7.06
C VAL A 79 -0.06 -9.35 -7.99
N LEU A 80 -0.91 -8.47 -7.45
CA LEU A 80 -1.61 -7.45 -8.23
C LEU A 80 -0.64 -6.54 -8.98
N VAL A 81 0.41 -6.05 -8.30
CA VAL A 81 1.44 -5.19 -8.89
C VAL A 81 2.25 -5.95 -9.94
N ALA A 82 2.58 -7.21 -9.71
CA ALA A 82 3.29 -8.03 -10.70
C ALA A 82 2.46 -8.23 -11.99
N VAL A 83 1.17 -8.54 -11.85
CA VAL A 83 0.25 -8.67 -12.98
C VAL A 83 0.07 -7.32 -13.69
N ALA A 84 -0.02 -6.21 -12.93
CA ALA A 84 -0.06 -4.86 -13.49
C ALA A 84 1.20 -4.56 -14.32
N GLY A 85 2.37 -4.95 -13.81
CA GLY A 85 3.67 -4.82 -14.49
C GLY A 85 3.73 -5.64 -15.78
N ALA A 86 3.24 -6.89 -15.74
CA ALA A 86 3.14 -7.74 -16.92
C ALA A 86 2.22 -7.16 -17.99
N ALA A 87 1.06 -6.61 -17.59
CA ALA A 87 0.10 -5.99 -18.51
C ALA A 87 0.71 -4.81 -19.27
N ILE A 88 1.39 -3.90 -18.56
CA ILE A 88 2.06 -2.75 -19.21
C ILE A 88 3.26 -3.19 -20.05
N PHE A 89 3.98 -4.22 -19.62
CA PHE A 89 5.08 -4.79 -20.39
C PHE A 89 4.59 -5.36 -21.72
N ILE A 90 3.55 -6.20 -21.70
CA ILE A 90 2.97 -6.77 -22.93
C ILE A 90 2.43 -5.66 -23.83
N THR A 91 1.67 -4.71 -23.27
CA THR A 91 1.11 -3.59 -24.04
C THR A 91 2.18 -2.80 -24.78
N LYS A 92 3.28 -2.45 -24.09
CA LYS A 92 4.39 -1.70 -24.70
C LYS A 92 5.13 -2.52 -25.75
N ARG A 93 5.40 -3.79 -25.48
CA ARG A 93 6.05 -4.69 -26.45
C ARG A 93 5.23 -4.76 -27.74
N ASP A 94 3.92 -4.96 -27.62
CA ASP A 94 3.03 -5.15 -28.77
C ASP A 94 2.84 -3.84 -29.57
N SER A 95 2.98 -2.67 -28.92
CA SER A 95 2.96 -1.37 -29.59
C SER A 95 4.34 -0.86 -30.02
N GLY A 96 5.42 -1.64 -29.86
CA GLY A 96 6.80 -1.23 -30.15
C GLY A 96 7.35 -0.13 -29.24
N GLY A 97 6.75 0.09 -28.07
CA GLY A 97 7.15 1.11 -27.11
C GLY A 97 8.32 0.68 -26.22
N GLU A 98 9.14 1.65 -25.80
CA GLU A 98 10.30 1.39 -24.94
C GLU A 98 9.92 1.16 -23.47
N HIS A 99 10.69 0.31 -22.79
CA HIS A 99 10.54 -0.02 -21.37
C HIS A 99 11.51 0.78 -20.51
N PHE A 100 11.10 1.09 -19.27
CA PHE A 100 11.95 1.70 -18.25
C PHE A 100 12.61 3.04 -18.67
N THR A 101 11.96 3.82 -19.52
CA THR A 101 12.47 5.12 -20.00
C THR A 101 11.96 6.32 -19.20
N THR A 102 11.07 6.11 -18.22
CA THR A 102 10.43 7.19 -17.46
C THR A 102 10.82 7.17 -15.99
N PRO A 103 10.83 8.34 -15.30
CA PRO A 103 11.01 8.39 -13.85
C PRO A 103 9.99 7.53 -13.09
N HIS A 104 8.74 7.48 -13.57
CA HIS A 104 7.70 6.62 -13.01
C HIS A 104 8.13 5.15 -12.97
N SER A 105 8.60 4.62 -14.10
CA SER A 105 9.01 3.21 -14.20
C SER A 105 10.23 2.87 -13.34
N TRP A 106 11.18 3.79 -13.17
CA TRP A 106 12.33 3.59 -12.28
C TRP A 106 11.91 3.62 -10.81
N ALA A 107 11.09 4.60 -10.41
CA ALA A 107 10.56 4.68 -9.05
C ALA A 107 9.72 3.46 -8.68
N ALA A 108 8.88 2.98 -9.61
CA ALA A 108 8.08 1.76 -9.44
C ALA A 108 8.97 0.51 -9.28
N LEU A 109 10.03 0.38 -10.09
CA LEU A 109 10.96 -0.74 -10.00
C LEU A 109 11.69 -0.77 -8.65
N VAL A 110 12.28 0.35 -8.24
CA VAL A 110 13.01 0.46 -6.97
C VAL A 110 12.06 0.19 -5.80
N THR A 111 10.89 0.82 -5.78
CA THR A 111 9.89 0.61 -4.72
C THR A 111 9.42 -0.85 -4.68
N GLY A 112 9.16 -1.45 -5.85
CA GLY A 112 8.73 -2.85 -5.98
C GLY A 112 9.80 -3.85 -5.51
N MET A 113 11.08 -3.56 -5.77
CA MET A 113 12.19 -4.36 -5.25
C MET A 113 12.26 -4.30 -3.72
N PHE A 114 12.25 -3.10 -3.12
CA PHE A 114 12.27 -2.97 -1.67
C PHE A 114 11.01 -3.57 -1.02
N PHE A 115 9.85 -3.43 -1.65
CA PHE A 115 8.62 -4.10 -1.21
C PHE A 115 8.81 -5.61 -1.16
N THR A 116 9.30 -6.19 -2.25
CA THR A 116 9.52 -7.63 -2.38
C THR A 116 10.50 -8.13 -1.33
N LEU A 117 11.64 -7.45 -1.18
CA LEU A 117 12.64 -7.77 -0.14
C LEU A 117 12.05 -7.67 1.26
N ASN A 118 11.22 -6.67 1.55
CA ASN A 118 10.58 -6.50 2.85
C ASN A 118 9.58 -7.62 3.16
N VAL A 119 8.81 -8.07 2.16
CA VAL A 119 7.92 -9.25 2.29
C VAL A 119 8.73 -10.52 2.52
N PHE A 120 9.81 -10.74 1.76
CA PHE A 120 10.70 -11.89 1.96
C PHE A 120 11.36 -11.89 3.34
N GLN A 121 11.86 -10.75 3.81
CA GLN A 121 12.39 -10.61 5.15
C GLN A 121 11.34 -10.99 6.20
N GLY A 122 10.09 -10.49 6.06
CA GLY A 122 9.01 -10.84 6.98
C GLY A 122 8.66 -12.33 6.98
N LEU A 123 8.73 -13.00 5.83
CA LEU A 123 8.57 -14.45 5.73
C LEU A 123 9.71 -15.19 6.46
N LEU A 124 10.96 -14.80 6.21
CA LEU A 124 12.12 -15.40 6.88
C LEU A 124 12.00 -15.27 8.40
N LEU A 125 11.74 -14.07 8.93
CA LEU A 125 11.56 -13.85 10.37
C LEU A 125 10.38 -14.65 10.96
N THR A 126 9.37 -14.94 10.16
CA THR A 126 8.22 -15.75 10.59
C THR A 126 8.57 -17.25 10.64
N PHE A 127 9.43 -17.74 9.75
CA PHE A 127 9.63 -19.18 9.51
C PHE A 127 11.08 -19.68 9.72
N GLU A 128 12.01 -18.87 10.19
CA GLU A 128 13.42 -19.25 10.41
C GLU A 128 13.60 -20.36 11.47
N GLY A 129 12.65 -20.51 12.40
CA GLY A 129 12.68 -21.51 13.47
C GLY A 129 11.90 -22.79 13.18
N THR A 130 11.95 -23.74 14.12
CA THR A 130 11.20 -25.01 14.06
C THR A 130 9.67 -24.82 14.07
N ASN A 131 9.20 -23.70 14.63
CA ASN A 131 7.79 -23.33 14.66
C ASN A 131 7.62 -21.89 14.16
N PRO A 132 6.52 -21.58 13.43
CA PRO A 132 6.25 -20.23 12.97
C PRO A 132 6.09 -19.22 14.11
N ASN A 133 6.86 -18.15 14.09
CA ASN A 133 6.72 -17.03 15.03
C ASN A 133 5.93 -15.89 14.39
N TRP A 134 4.65 -15.76 14.73
CA TRP A 134 3.78 -14.68 14.18
C TRP A 134 3.84 -13.36 14.96
N GLN A 135 4.70 -13.26 15.98
CA GLN A 135 4.74 -12.14 16.91
C GLN A 135 6.12 -11.48 17.03
N TRP A 136 7.03 -11.73 16.09
CA TRP A 136 8.34 -11.06 16.05
C TRP A 136 8.20 -9.54 15.90
N LYS A 137 9.29 -8.84 16.23
CA LYS A 137 9.43 -7.39 16.13
C LYS A 137 10.79 -7.10 15.50
N ASP A 138 10.79 -6.30 14.45
CA ASP A 138 12.01 -5.89 13.76
C ASP A 138 11.84 -4.44 13.27
N ASP A 139 12.74 -3.57 13.72
CA ASP A 139 12.65 -2.14 13.39
C ASP A 139 13.03 -1.88 11.92
N THR A 140 13.91 -2.69 11.34
CA THR A 140 14.29 -2.62 9.94
C THR A 140 13.11 -2.90 9.02
N HIS A 141 12.32 -3.95 9.30
CA HIS A 141 11.12 -4.29 8.56
C HIS A 141 10.06 -3.17 8.65
N VAL A 142 9.90 -2.59 9.84
CA VAL A 142 8.95 -1.48 10.04
C VAL A 142 9.39 -0.24 9.27
N LEU A 143 10.66 0.16 9.38
CA LEU A 143 11.19 1.33 8.68
C LEU A 143 11.12 1.16 7.16
N THR A 144 11.58 0.01 6.66
CA THR A 144 11.55 -0.32 5.22
C THR A 144 10.12 -0.35 4.71
N GLY A 145 9.19 -0.97 5.45
CA GLY A 145 7.76 -0.97 5.12
C GLY A 145 7.15 0.43 5.03
N VAL A 146 7.53 1.35 5.93
CA VAL A 146 7.09 2.76 5.87
C VAL A 146 7.64 3.47 4.63
N LEU A 147 8.94 3.30 4.33
CA LEU A 147 9.56 3.92 3.16
C LEU A 147 8.95 3.40 1.86
N VAL A 148 8.74 2.08 1.77
CA VAL A 148 8.05 1.44 0.63
C VAL A 148 6.63 1.96 0.48
N TYR A 149 5.88 2.09 1.57
CA TYR A 149 4.52 2.62 1.53
C TYR A 149 4.49 4.05 0.98
N ILE A 150 5.37 4.94 1.47
CA ILE A 150 5.47 6.32 0.98
C ILE A 150 5.89 6.34 -0.50
N GLY A 151 6.92 5.58 -0.86
CA GLY A 151 7.42 5.48 -2.24
C GLY A 151 6.36 4.98 -3.22
N ALA A 152 5.53 4.01 -2.79
CA ALA A 152 4.46 3.46 -3.60
C ALA A 152 3.35 4.49 -3.86
N VAL A 153 2.96 5.27 -2.85
CA VAL A 153 1.97 6.35 -2.99
C VAL A 153 2.49 7.45 -3.91
N VAL A 154 3.74 7.89 -3.71
CA VAL A 154 4.36 8.90 -4.58
C VAL A 154 4.42 8.41 -6.02
N THR A 155 4.81 7.16 -6.24
CA THR A 155 4.88 6.56 -7.58
C THR A 155 3.52 6.48 -8.25
N MET A 156 2.48 6.06 -7.51
CA MET A 156 1.09 6.01 -8.00
C MET A 156 0.59 7.40 -8.40
N LEU A 157 0.78 8.41 -7.53
CA LEU A 157 0.39 9.79 -7.83
C LEU A 157 1.14 10.35 -9.03
N TYR A 158 2.45 10.10 -9.12
CA TYR A 158 3.25 10.51 -10.27
C TYR A 158 2.76 9.85 -11.56
N GLY A 159 2.42 8.56 -11.52
CA GLY A 159 1.84 7.83 -12.66
C GLY A 159 0.47 8.39 -13.09
N LEU A 160 -0.39 8.74 -12.12
CA LEU A 160 -1.68 9.38 -12.39
C LEU A 160 -1.52 10.71 -13.14
N GLN A 161 -0.52 11.51 -12.79
CA GLN A 161 -0.29 12.83 -13.38
C GLN A 161 0.46 12.78 -14.72
N THR A 162 1.37 11.81 -14.91
CA THR A 162 2.35 11.86 -16.00
C THR A 162 2.20 10.76 -17.05
N SER A 163 1.49 9.67 -16.73
CA SER A 163 1.28 8.60 -17.70
C SER A 163 0.32 9.04 -18.81
N SER A 164 0.53 8.52 -20.01
CA SER A 164 -0.37 8.75 -21.15
C SER A 164 -1.82 8.39 -20.82
N TRP A 165 -2.03 7.26 -20.13
CA TRP A 165 -3.36 6.82 -19.72
C TRP A 165 -4.01 7.79 -18.73
N GLY A 166 -3.27 8.23 -17.70
CA GLY A 166 -3.79 9.15 -16.69
C GLY A 166 -4.21 10.49 -17.30
N VAL A 167 -3.39 11.03 -18.21
CA VAL A 167 -3.66 12.30 -18.91
C VAL A 167 -4.81 12.17 -19.91
N GLN A 168 -4.97 11.02 -20.58
CA GLN A 168 -6.05 10.78 -21.52
C GLN A 168 -7.40 10.55 -20.82
N ASN A 169 -7.42 9.86 -19.67
CA ASN A 169 -8.65 9.43 -19.02
C ASN A 169 -9.20 10.42 -17.98
N PHE A 170 -8.43 11.42 -17.57
CA PHE A 170 -8.85 12.41 -16.58
C PHE A 170 -8.48 13.82 -17.01
N THR A 171 -9.41 14.77 -16.87
CA THR A 171 -9.09 16.19 -17.02
C THR A 171 -8.11 16.62 -15.91
N PRO A 172 -7.32 17.69 -16.11
CA PRO A 172 -6.41 18.19 -15.09
C PRO A 172 -7.08 18.44 -13.73
N GLU A 173 -8.31 18.96 -13.73
CA GLU A 173 -9.08 19.19 -12.51
C GLU A 173 -9.43 17.87 -11.80
N ARG A 174 -9.81 16.83 -12.57
CA ARG A 174 -10.10 15.50 -12.00
C ARG A 174 -8.84 14.81 -11.49
N GLN A 175 -7.72 14.94 -12.18
CA GLN A 175 -6.43 14.46 -11.71
C GLN A 175 -6.03 15.10 -10.38
N PHE A 176 -6.21 16.42 -10.26
CA PHE A 176 -5.96 17.16 -9.02
C PHE A 176 -6.87 16.68 -7.88
N GLN A 177 -8.19 16.59 -8.13
CA GLN A 177 -9.15 16.09 -7.13
C GLN A 177 -8.81 14.69 -6.62
N LEU A 178 -8.49 13.77 -7.53
CA LEU A 178 -8.06 12.41 -7.16
C LEU A 178 -6.77 12.42 -6.34
N THR A 179 -5.81 13.24 -6.73
CA THR A 179 -4.54 13.39 -5.98
C THR A 179 -4.80 13.86 -4.56
N VAL A 180 -5.64 14.88 -4.37
CA VAL A 180 -6.01 15.38 -3.04
C VAL A 180 -6.72 14.31 -2.22
N LEU A 181 -7.67 13.57 -2.80
CA LEU A 181 -8.39 12.49 -2.11
C LEU A 181 -7.44 11.38 -1.66
N ILE A 182 -6.55 10.94 -2.55
CA ILE A 182 -5.54 9.92 -2.26
C ILE A 182 -4.63 10.41 -1.15
N ILE A 183 -4.08 11.63 -1.23
CA ILE A 183 -3.22 12.19 -0.19
C ILE A 183 -3.96 12.26 1.15
N ALA A 184 -5.20 12.76 1.16
CA ALA A 184 -6.00 12.86 2.38
C ALA A 184 -6.21 11.49 3.05
N ALA A 185 -6.51 10.45 2.26
CA ALA A 185 -6.69 9.09 2.78
C ALA A 185 -5.40 8.55 3.43
N HIS A 186 -4.25 8.73 2.77
CA HIS A 186 -2.97 8.24 3.28
C HIS A 186 -2.48 9.03 4.49
N VAL A 187 -2.66 10.36 4.48
CA VAL A 187 -2.35 11.23 5.62
C VAL A 187 -3.22 10.87 6.82
N ALA A 188 -4.50 10.59 6.63
CA ALA A 188 -5.38 10.15 7.71
C ALA A 188 -4.88 8.85 8.36
N LEU A 189 -4.49 7.85 7.55
CA LEU A 189 -3.99 6.57 8.04
C LEU A 189 -2.63 6.70 8.76
N VAL A 190 -1.68 7.41 8.17
CA VAL A 190 -0.36 7.64 8.77
C VAL A 190 -0.49 8.51 10.03
N GLY A 191 -1.32 9.55 9.98
CA GLY A 191 -1.65 10.40 11.13
C GLY A 191 -2.20 9.61 12.30
N LYS A 192 -3.11 8.67 12.04
CA LYS A 192 -3.60 7.73 13.06
C LYS A 192 -2.48 6.88 13.66
N SER A 193 -1.59 6.34 12.84
CA SER A 193 -0.41 5.58 13.31
C SER A 193 0.47 6.41 14.26
N LEU A 194 0.74 7.67 13.91
CA LEU A 194 1.56 8.59 14.72
C LEU A 194 0.88 8.94 16.05
N VAL A 195 -0.43 9.19 16.04
CA VAL A 195 -1.20 9.48 17.26
C VAL A 195 -1.17 8.28 18.22
N LEU A 196 -1.39 7.06 17.70
CA LEU A 196 -1.33 5.83 18.50
C LEU A 196 0.06 5.61 19.09
N HIS A 197 1.11 5.81 18.30
CA HIS A 197 2.49 5.71 18.79
C HIS A 197 2.79 6.71 19.90
N ARG A 198 2.37 7.98 19.76
CA ARG A 198 2.54 9.02 20.80
C ARG A 198 1.80 8.66 22.10
N ARG A 199 0.60 8.08 22.01
CA ARG A 199 -0.16 7.64 23.20
C ARG A 199 0.56 6.52 23.95
N ALA A 200 1.05 5.51 23.22
CA ALA A 200 1.82 4.42 23.80
C ALA A 200 3.08 4.91 24.54
N ASN A 201 3.85 5.82 23.92
CA ASN A 201 5.06 6.38 24.54
C ASN A 201 4.73 7.16 25.82
N LYS A 202 3.65 7.95 25.85
CA LYS A 202 3.22 8.66 27.07
C LYS A 202 2.87 7.72 28.21
N VAL A 203 2.19 6.59 27.92
CA VAL A 203 1.85 5.59 28.93
C VAL A 203 3.12 4.94 29.49
N GLN A 204 4.07 4.55 28.63
CA GLN A 204 5.34 3.96 29.06
C GLN A 204 6.15 4.92 29.95
N VAL A 205 6.27 6.19 29.56
CA VAL A 205 6.97 7.22 30.36
C VAL A 205 6.29 7.42 31.72
N LYS A 206 4.95 7.34 31.78
CA LYS A 206 4.22 7.46 33.05
C LYS A 206 4.47 6.27 33.97
N VAL A 207 4.45 5.04 33.44
CA VAL A 207 4.74 3.82 34.23
C VAL A 207 6.17 3.84 34.77
N ALA A 208 7.15 4.21 33.94
CA ALA A 208 8.55 4.30 34.35
C ALA A 208 8.84 5.35 35.43
N LYS A 209 7.94 6.32 35.66
CA LYS A 209 8.06 7.32 36.72
C LYS A 209 7.39 6.91 38.04
N VAL A 210 6.59 5.85 38.03
CA VAL A 210 5.81 5.37 39.19
C VAL A 210 6.38 4.07 39.77
N ALA A 211 7.22 3.36 39.02
CA ALA A 211 8.05 2.25 39.49
C ALA A 211 9.36 2.77 40.09
#